data_AF-A0A970QD95-F1
#
_entry.id   AF-A0A970QD95-F1
#
_cell.length_a   1.000
_cell.length_b   1.000
_cell.length_c   1.000
_cell.angle_alpha   90.00
_cell.angle_beta   90.00
_cell.angle_gamma   90.00
#
_symmetry.space_group_name_H-M   'P 1'
#
loop_
_entity.id
_entity.type
_entity.pdbx_description
1 polymer ?
#
loop_
_entity_poly.entity_id
_entity_poly.type
_entity_poly.pdbx_seq_one_letter_code
_entity_poly.pdbx_strand_id
1 'polypeptide(L)' 'MPAPYCVDDFKDKFDSLYRLVIVAASRVVHLSKNDPRGFGSALRGQKNTIKALEEVLDGKLTYINAEEEIYLEDEE' A
#
# COMPACT_ATOMS: atom_id res chain seq x y z
N MET A 1 -4.22 -20.88 7.28
CA MET A 1 -4.50 -19.43 7.18
C MET A 1 -3.15 -18.75 7.34
N PRO A 2 -2.70 -17.88 6.41
CA PRO A 2 -1.49 -17.11 6.65
C PRO A 2 -1.64 -16.34 7.96
N ALA A 3 -0.53 -16.18 8.70
CA ALA A 3 -0.55 -15.40 9.93
C ALA A 3 -1.08 -13.99 9.64
N PRO A 4 -1.94 -13.42 10.50
CA PRO A 4 -2.35 -12.04 10.33
C PRO A 4 -1.11 -11.15 10.39
N TYR A 5 -1.02 -10.18 9.47
CA TYR A 5 0.05 -9.17 9.53
C TYR A 5 0.06 -8.49 10.89
N CYS A 6 1.24 -8.35 11.46
CA CYS A 6 1.43 -7.60 12.68
C CYS A 6 2.03 -6.23 12.34
N VAL A 7 1.79 -5.26 13.21
CA VAL A 7 2.35 -3.91 13.04
C VAL A 7 3.88 -3.92 13.00
N ASP A 8 4.52 -4.92 13.61
CA ASP A 8 5.97 -5.04 13.65
C ASP A 8 6.57 -5.35 12.28
N ASP A 9 5.81 -5.99 11.38
CA ASP A 9 6.25 -6.31 10.01
C ASP A 9 6.53 -5.04 9.17
N PHE A 10 6.01 -3.88 9.59
CA PHE A 10 6.09 -2.63 8.85
C PHE A 10 7.02 -1.58 9.48
N LYS A 11 7.61 -1.87 10.65
CA LYS A 11 8.43 -0.91 11.40
C LYS A 11 9.61 -0.36 10.61
N ASP A 12 10.21 -1.19 9.77
CA ASP A 12 11.37 -0.80 8.95
C ASP A 12 10.96 -0.21 7.59
N LYS A 13 9.67 -0.14 7.28
CA LYS A 13 9.12 0.38 6.02
C LYS A 13 8.53 1.77 6.15
N PHE A 14 7.98 2.10 7.32
CA PHE A 14 7.33 3.37 7.58
C PHE A 14 7.74 3.88 8.96
N ASP A 15 8.05 5.18 9.04
CA ASP A 15 8.33 5.85 10.30
C ASP A 15 7.08 6.08 11.17
N SER A 16 5.89 5.98 10.56
CA SER A 16 4.61 6.20 11.22
C SER A 16 3.53 5.25 10.72
N LEU A 17 2.85 4.60 11.66
CA LEU A 17 1.68 3.76 11.37
C LEU A 17 0.55 4.57 10.71
N TYR A 18 0.44 5.87 11.00
CA TYR A 18 -0.54 6.72 10.32
C TYR A 18 -0.22 6.87 8.83
N ARG A 19 1.05 7.08 8.48
CA ARG A 19 1.48 7.18 7.07
C ARG A 19 1.28 5.86 6.33
N LEU A 20 1.62 4.74 6.97
CA LEU A 20 1.34 3.41 6.43
C LEU A 20 -0.14 3.26 6.05
N VAL A 21 -1.05 3.62 6.95
CA VAL A 21 -2.50 3.51 6.70
C VAL A 21 -2.94 4.43 5.57
N ILE A 22 -2.45 5.67 5.51
CA ILE A 22 -2.82 6.63 4.46
C ILE A 22 -2.37 6.11 3.08
N VAL A 23 -1.12 5.69 2.97
CA VAL A 23 -0.54 5.20 1.70
C VAL A 23 -1.21 3.91 1.25
N ALA A 24 -1.39 2.94 2.15
CA ALA A 24 -2.08 1.69 1.85
C ALA A 24 -3.55 1.93 1.45
N ALA A 25 -4.26 2.82 2.15
CA ALA A 25 -5.65 3.16 1.82
C ALA A 25 -5.78 3.83 0.45
N SER A 26 -4.88 4.76 0.13
CA SER A 26 -4.80 5.36 -1.21
C SER A 26 -4.63 4.28 -2.28
N ARG A 27 -3.68 3.36 -2.07
CA ARG A 27 -3.42 2.25 -2.99
C ARG A 27 -4.63 1.33 -3.17
N VAL A 28 -5.36 1.04 -2.09
CA VAL A 28 -6.61 0.25 -2.16
C VAL A 28 -7.63 0.92 -3.07
N VAL A 29 -7.77 2.25 -3.04
CA VAL A 29 -8.68 2.99 -3.92
C VAL A 29 -8.26 2.82 -5.38
N HIS A 30 -6.97 2.92 -5.69
CA HIS A 30 -6.45 2.68 -7.04
C HIS A 30 -6.73 1.26 -7.52
N LEU A 31 -6.44 0.26 -6.70
CA LEU A 31 -6.72 -1.14 -7.01
C LEU A 31 -8.21 -1.38 -7.25
N SER A 32 -9.07 -0.79 -6.41
CA SER A 32 -10.54 -1.00 -6.48
C SER A 32 -11.19 -0.34 -7.70
N LYS A 33 -10.57 0.68 -8.28
CA LYS A 33 -11.01 1.32 -9.53
C LYS A 33 -10.65 0.48 -10.76
N ASN A 34 -9.50 -0.19 -10.71
CA ASN A 34 -8.98 -1.00 -11.82
C ASN A 34 -9.34 -2.49 -11.73
N ASP A 35 -10.04 -2.89 -10.68
CA ASP A 35 -10.50 -4.26 -10.49
C ASP A 35 -11.76 -4.53 -11.32
N PRO A 36 -11.72 -5.45 -12.31
CA PRO A 36 -12.89 -5.87 -13.09
C PRO A 36 -13.81 -6.69 -12.19
N ARG A 37 -14.62 -6.00 -11.37
CA ARG A 37 -15.52 -6.62 -10.39
C ARG A 37 -16.68 -7.34 -11.08
N GLY A 38 -16.45 -8.60 -11.47
CA GLY A 38 -17.51 -9.56 -11.77
C GLY A 38 -18.18 -10.06 -10.49
N PHE A 39 -19.50 -10.29 -10.53
CA PHE A 39 -20.26 -10.86 -9.42
C PHE A 39 -19.65 -12.23 -9.03
N GLY A 40 -19.12 -12.34 -7.81
CA GLY A 40 -18.46 -13.57 -7.31
C GLY A 40 -16.92 -13.55 -7.30
N SER A 41 -16.26 -12.63 -8.01
CA SER A 41 -14.79 -12.49 -7.96
C SER A 41 -14.31 -12.05 -6.57
N ALA A 42 -15.06 -11.15 -5.91
CA ALA A 42 -14.74 -10.65 -4.57
C ALA A 42 -14.80 -11.72 -3.45
N LEU A 43 -15.41 -12.88 -3.69
CA LEU A 43 -15.46 -13.99 -2.73
C LEU A 43 -14.27 -14.96 -2.87
N ARG A 44 -13.55 -14.92 -3.98
CA ARG A 44 -12.38 -15.78 -4.25
C ARG A 44 -11.07 -15.00 -4.39
N GLY A 45 -11.14 -13.70 -4.64
CA GLY A 45 -9.98 -12.81 -4.73
C GLY A 45 -9.47 -12.37 -3.35
N GLN A 46 -8.16 -12.18 -3.25
CA GLN A 46 -7.53 -11.54 -2.10
C GLN A 46 -8.03 -10.09 -1.99
N LYS A 47 -8.35 -9.64 -0.77
CA LYS A 47 -8.83 -8.26 -0.55
C LYS A 47 -7.74 -7.27 -0.96
N ASN A 48 -8.14 -6.18 -1.64
CA ASN A 48 -7.22 -5.13 -2.08
C ASN A 48 -6.36 -4.56 -0.94
N THR A 49 -6.88 -4.55 0.30
CA THR A 49 -6.12 -4.14 1.49
C THR A 49 -4.92 -5.04 1.78
N ILE A 50 -5.09 -6.36 1.63
CA ILE A 50 -3.99 -7.32 1.84
C ILE A 50 -2.94 -7.12 0.76
N LYS A 51 -3.37 -6.98 -0.50
CA LYS A 51 -2.47 -6.70 -1.62
C LYS A 51 -1.69 -5.39 -1.45
N ALA A 52 -2.33 -4.33 -0.97
CA ALA A 52 -1.66 -3.06 -0.71
C ALA A 52 -0.61 -3.19 0.41
N LEU A 53 -0.88 -3.95 1.47
CA LEU A 53 0.08 -4.22 2.54
C LEU A 53 1.25 -5.09 2.06
N GLU A 54 1.00 -6.09 1.21
CA GLU A 54 2.06 -6.87 0.57
C GLU A 54 2.96 -6.01 -0.30
N GLU A 55 2.40 -5.08 -1.08
CA GLU A 55 3.18 -4.13 -1.88
C GLU A 55 4.06 -3.22 -1.00
N VAL A 56 3.63 -2.88 0.22
CA VAL A 56 4.48 -2.17 1.21
C VAL A 56 5.63 -3.06 1.68
N LEU A 57 5.35 -4.30 2.06
CA LEU A 57 6.39 -5.24 2.55
C LEU A 57 7.43 -5.51 1.46
N ASP A 58 6.98 -5.65 0.21
CA ASP A 58 7.82 -5.79 -0.98
C ASP A 58 8.61 -4.53 -1.33
N GLY A 59 8.34 -3.39 -0.67
CA GLY A 59 8.98 -2.10 -0.97
C GLY A 59 8.53 -1.47 -2.30
N LYS A 60 7.42 -1.94 -2.88
CA LYS A 60 6.82 -1.37 -4.10
C LYS A 60 6.00 -0.11 -3.83
N LEU A 61 5.65 0.11 -2.57
CA LEU A 61 4.80 1.22 -2.13
C LEU A 61 5.49 1.95 -0.97
N THR A 62 5.72 3.25 -1.15
CA THR A 62 6.30 4.15 -0.16
C THR A 62 5.60 5.52 -0.23
N TYR A 63 5.99 6.43 0.64
CA TYR A 63 5.64 7.85 0.58
C TYR A 63 6.85 8.66 0.13
N ILE A 64 6.59 9.81 -0.48
CA ILE A 64 7.59 10.83 -0.75
C ILE A 64 7.46 11.87 0.37
N ASN A 65 8.58 12.24 0.99
CA ASN A 65 8.60 13.39 1.88
C ASN A 65 8.74 14.67 1.08
N ALA A 66 8.16 15.77 1.57
CA ALA A 66 8.30 17.08 0.93
C ALA A 66 9.78 17.52 0.74
N GLU A 67 10.70 16.98 1.55
CA GLU A 67 12.15 17.18 1.36
C GLU A 67 12.72 16.40 0.18
N GLU A 68 12.22 15.19 -0.12
CA GLU A 68 12.60 14.39 -1.28
C GLU A 68 11.96 14.89 -2.58
N GLU A 69 10.77 15.49 -2.48
CA GLU A 69 10.03 16.06 -3.62
C GLU A 69 10.82 17.23 -4.26
N ILE A 70 11.50 18.05 -3.44
CA ILE A 70 12.35 19.15 -3.90
C ILE A 70 13.52 18.64 -4.76
N TYR A 71 14.15 17.53 -4.38
CA TYR A 71 15.30 16.99 -5.13
C TYR A 71 14.89 16.32 -6.45
N LEU A 72 13.65 15.82 -6.56
CA LEU A 72 13.14 15.22 -7.79
C LEU A 72 12.72 16.27 -8.83
N GLU A 73 12.25 17.44 -8.38
CA GLU A 73 11.92 18.56 -9.28
C GLU A 73 13.17 19.24 -9.87
N ASP A 74 14.31 19.20 -9.17
CA ASP A 74 15.58 19.81 -9.62
C ASP A 74 16.36 18.95 -10.65
N GLU A 75 15.97 17.69 -10.87
CA GLU A 75 16.62 16.76 -11.82
C GLU A 75 15.88 16.64 -13.18
N GLU A 76 14.76 17.34 -13.39
CA GLU A 76 13.98 17.40 -14.64
C GLU A 76 14.26 18.67 -15.49
#